data_AF-A0A165X1L1-F1
#
_entry.id   AF-A0A165X1L1-F1
#
_cell.length_a   1.000
_cell.length_b   1.000
_cell.length_c   1.000
_cell.angle_alpha   90.00
_cell.angle_beta   90.00
_cell.angle_gamma   90.00
#
_symmetry.space_group_name_H-M   'P 1'
#
loop_
_entity.id
_entity.type
_entity.pdbx_description
1 polymer ?
#
loop_
_entity_poly.entity_id
_entity_poly.type
_entity_poly.pdbx_seq_one_letter_code
_entity_poly.pdbx_strand_id
1 'polypeptide(L)'
;LLFGLNDSEMIMEIMNGAPANWTSILTPHLCTSVLQFQASIKFHEESLMRENRGFYRRYQAHKKRSSFPSSRRQVRAHLIGQSPNLPKPQFPRDDSNVSSGRTPEALGARPCKYCGSSKHWDNDCRHAKKGEKKLRVNKASVDEEDIAAQDAYEDLYY
;
A
#
# COMPACT_ATOMS: atom_id res chain seq x y z
N LEU A 1 14.43 -57.52 18.25
CA LEU A 1 14.45 -57.25 19.71
C LEU A 1 13.24 -56.39 20.05
N LEU A 2 12.04 -56.97 20.22
CA LEU A 2 10.81 -56.23 20.56
C LEU A 2 9.88 -57.08 21.44
N PHE A 3 10.38 -57.66 22.52
CA PHE A 3 9.53 -58.36 23.49
C PHE A 3 10.10 -58.11 24.90
N GLY A 4 9.54 -57.13 25.61
CA GLY A 4 9.87 -56.86 27.01
C GLY A 4 9.60 -55.44 27.52
N LEU A 5 9.39 -54.45 26.64
CA LEU A 5 9.16 -53.08 27.09
C LEU A 5 7.77 -52.93 27.69
N ASN A 6 7.70 -52.34 28.87
CA ASN A 6 6.44 -51.90 29.48
C ASN A 6 5.85 -50.74 28.68
N ASP A 7 4.55 -50.51 28.79
CA ASP A 7 3.82 -49.48 28.04
C ASP A 7 4.46 -48.09 28.17
N SER A 8 4.93 -47.73 29.37
CA SER A 8 5.65 -46.47 29.60
C SER A 8 6.98 -46.39 28.85
N GLU A 9 7.75 -47.47 28.82
CA GLU A 9 9.03 -47.53 28.11
C GLU A 9 8.80 -47.49 26.59
N MET A 10 7.74 -48.15 26.10
CA MET A 10 7.35 -48.09 24.70
C MET A 10 6.95 -46.67 24.29
N ILE A 11 6.15 -45.99 25.11
CA ILE A 11 5.77 -44.58 24.86
C ILE A 11 7.01 -43.68 24.87
N MET A 12 7.92 -43.85 25.83
CA MET A 12 9.15 -43.07 25.89
C MET A 12 10.04 -43.30 24.68
N GLU A 13 10.21 -44.54 24.24
CA GLU A 13 11.00 -44.87 23.05
C GLU A 13 10.41 -44.23 21.79
N ILE A 14 9.09 -44.24 21.65
CA ILE A 14 8.40 -43.55 20.54
C ILE A 14 8.63 -42.03 20.64
N MET A 15 8.49 -41.44 21.82
CA MET A 15 8.67 -40.00 22.04
C MET A 15 10.12 -39.55 21.84
N ASN A 16 11.12 -40.39 22.12
CA ASN A 16 12.54 -40.10 21.87
C ASN A 16 12.85 -39.94 20.38
N GLY A 17 12.12 -40.65 19.51
CA GLY A 17 12.20 -40.51 18.05
C GLY A 17 11.33 -39.38 17.49
N ALA A 18 10.47 -38.76 18.30
CA ALA A 18 9.51 -37.77 17.85
C ALA A 18 10.06 -36.33 17.93
N PRO A 19 9.56 -35.40 17.10
CA PRO A 19 9.87 -33.98 17.23
C PRO A 19 9.53 -33.42 18.62
N ALA A 20 10.36 -32.50 19.14
CA ALA A 20 10.23 -31.97 20.51
C ALA A 20 8.84 -31.35 20.83
N ASN A 21 8.18 -30.78 19.82
CA ASN A 21 6.85 -30.19 19.99
C ASN A 21 5.76 -31.24 20.26
N TRP A 22 5.96 -32.51 19.94
CA TRP A 22 4.99 -33.58 20.20
C TRP A 22 4.74 -33.78 21.70
N THR A 23 5.75 -33.56 22.54
CA THR A 23 5.61 -33.68 24.00
C THR A 23 4.54 -32.75 24.55
N SER A 24 4.43 -31.54 23.99
CA SER A 24 3.41 -30.56 24.37
C SER A 24 2.03 -30.87 23.80
N ILE A 25 1.96 -31.59 22.68
CA ILE A 25 0.69 -31.88 21.99
C ILE A 25 0.07 -33.15 22.57
N LEU A 26 0.85 -34.21 22.70
CA LEU A 26 0.39 -35.54 23.10
C LEU A 26 0.43 -35.77 24.62
N THR A 27 1.15 -34.91 25.37
CA THR A 27 1.30 -34.98 26.83
C THR A 27 1.50 -36.42 27.35
N PRO A 28 2.59 -37.09 26.92
CA PRO A 28 2.76 -38.55 27.10
C PRO A 28 2.76 -39.01 28.56
N HIS A 29 3.12 -38.13 29.51
CA HIS A 29 3.07 -38.40 30.95
C HIS A 29 1.66 -38.65 31.50
N LEU A 30 0.60 -38.28 30.76
CA LEU A 30 -0.79 -38.57 31.11
C LEU A 30 -1.31 -39.88 30.49
N CYS A 31 -0.53 -40.51 29.60
CA CYS A 31 -0.89 -41.77 28.97
C CYS A 31 -0.30 -42.92 29.79
N THR A 32 -1.17 -43.73 30.41
CA THR A 32 -0.75 -44.86 31.26
C THR A 32 -0.63 -46.18 30.49
N SER A 33 -1.17 -46.22 29.27
CA SER A 33 -1.09 -47.37 28.37
C SER A 33 -0.79 -46.96 26.94
N VAL A 34 -0.19 -47.86 26.18
CA VAL A 34 0.09 -47.66 24.75
C VAL A 34 -1.20 -47.46 23.97
N LEU A 35 -2.29 -48.14 24.36
CA LEU A 35 -3.61 -47.97 23.73
C LEU A 35 -4.15 -46.55 23.91
N GLN A 36 -4.03 -45.98 25.11
CA GLN A 36 -4.43 -44.59 25.37
C GLN A 36 -3.57 -43.60 24.58
N PHE A 37 -2.27 -43.86 24.50
CA PHE A 37 -1.34 -43.05 23.71
C PHE A 37 -1.67 -43.08 22.21
N GLN A 38 -1.96 -44.26 21.66
CA GLN A 38 -2.40 -44.41 20.27
C GLN A 38 -3.72 -43.69 20.00
N ALA A 39 -4.69 -43.77 20.92
CA ALA A 39 -5.95 -43.05 20.82
C ALA A 39 -5.75 -41.52 20.82
N SER A 40 -4.83 -41.02 21.66
CA SER A 40 -4.44 -39.60 21.69
C SER A 40 -3.85 -39.15 20.35
N ILE A 41 -2.89 -39.92 19.80
CA ILE A 41 -2.29 -39.63 18.49
C ILE A 41 -3.38 -39.54 17.42
N LYS A 42 -4.27 -40.54 17.35
CA LYS A 42 -5.35 -40.57 16.35
C LYS A 42 -6.30 -39.39 16.50
N PHE A 43 -6.65 -39.01 17.73
CA PHE A 43 -7.49 -37.85 18.00
C PHE A 43 -6.87 -36.54 17.48
N HIS A 44 -5.58 -36.35 17.73
CA HIS A 44 -4.87 -35.16 17.25
C HIS A 44 -4.70 -35.16 15.73
N GLU A 45 -4.43 -36.32 15.12
CA GLU A 45 -4.41 -36.47 13.66
C GLU A 45 -5.75 -36.06 13.04
N GLU A 46 -6.87 -36.62 13.53
CA GLU A 46 -8.20 -36.29 13.03
C GLU A 46 -8.54 -34.81 13.23
N SER A 47 -8.15 -34.22 14.35
CA SER A 47 -8.39 -32.81 14.65
C SER A 47 -7.64 -31.91 13.67
N LEU A 48 -6.34 -32.20 13.43
CA LEU A 48 -5.53 -31.49 12.44
C LEU A 48 -6.10 -31.65 11.03
N MET A 49 -6.54 -32.85 10.66
CA MET A 49 -7.14 -33.10 9.34
C MET A 49 -8.46 -32.34 9.14
N ARG A 50 -9.27 -32.16 10.19
CA ARG A 50 -10.51 -31.37 10.14
C ARG A 50 -10.21 -29.88 10.01
N GLU A 51 -9.25 -29.37 10.77
CA GLU A 51 -8.87 -27.95 10.76
C GLU A 51 -8.18 -27.55 9.44
N ASN A 52 -7.32 -28.42 8.90
CA ASN A 52 -6.55 -28.17 7.69
C ASN A 52 -7.44 -27.98 6.43
N ARG A 53 -8.64 -28.57 6.41
CA ARG A 53 -9.63 -28.34 5.33
C ARG A 53 -10.03 -26.87 5.21
N GLY A 54 -10.03 -26.12 6.31
CA GLY A 54 -10.26 -24.67 6.32
C GLY A 54 -9.04 -23.87 5.85
N PHE A 55 -7.83 -24.29 6.28
CA PHE A 55 -6.58 -23.63 5.93
C PHE A 55 -6.26 -23.73 4.44
N TYR A 56 -6.42 -24.89 3.79
CA TYR A 56 -6.22 -25.00 2.34
C TYR A 56 -7.19 -24.14 1.54
N ARG A 57 -8.46 -24.06 1.97
CA ARG A 57 -9.48 -23.25 1.31
C ARG A 57 -9.20 -21.74 1.47
N ARG A 58 -8.74 -21.32 2.66
CA ARG A 58 -8.33 -19.93 2.94
C ARG A 58 -7.03 -19.57 2.21
N TYR A 59 -6.04 -20.47 2.17
CA TYR A 59 -4.78 -20.26 1.45
C TYR A 59 -5.00 -20.10 -0.07
N GLN A 60 -5.85 -20.94 -0.68
CA GLN A 60 -6.23 -20.78 -2.09
C GLN A 60 -7.03 -19.50 -2.35
N ALA A 61 -7.91 -19.09 -1.43
CA ALA A 61 -8.62 -17.81 -1.53
C ALA A 61 -7.67 -16.60 -1.43
N HIS A 62 -6.65 -16.66 -0.56
CA HIS A 62 -5.62 -15.62 -0.48
C HIS A 62 -4.70 -15.60 -1.70
N LYS A 63 -4.42 -16.74 -2.34
CA LYS A 63 -3.67 -16.81 -3.61
C LYS A 63 -4.44 -16.20 -4.79
N LYS A 64 -5.77 -16.31 -4.80
CA LYS A 64 -6.63 -15.63 -5.79
C LYS A 64 -6.82 -14.15 -5.50
N ARG A 65 -6.69 -13.73 -4.23
CA ARG A 65 -6.73 -12.33 -3.81
C ARG A 65 -5.38 -11.63 -3.89
N SER A 66 -4.24 -12.33 -3.94
CA SER A 66 -2.93 -11.70 -4.19
C SER A 66 -2.75 -11.23 -5.63
N SER A 67 -3.72 -11.50 -6.51
CA SER A 67 -3.94 -10.75 -7.73
C SER A 67 -4.86 -9.55 -7.48
N PHE A 68 -4.63 -8.79 -6.39
CA PHE A 68 -4.95 -7.37 -6.45
C PHE A 68 -4.14 -6.84 -7.64
N PRO A 69 -4.74 -6.12 -8.60
CA PRO A 69 -3.92 -5.42 -9.57
C PRO A 69 -2.95 -4.63 -8.73
N SER A 70 -1.64 -4.85 -8.94
CA SER A 70 -0.63 -3.96 -8.38
C SER A 70 -1.13 -2.58 -8.75
N SER A 71 -1.67 -1.87 -7.76
CA SER A 71 -1.77 -0.44 -7.84
C SER A 71 -0.30 -0.05 -7.86
N ARG A 72 0.26 -0.05 -9.07
CA ARG A 72 1.41 0.74 -9.40
C ARG A 72 1.02 2.07 -8.83
N ARG A 73 1.51 2.40 -7.63
CA ARG A 73 1.61 3.76 -7.18
C ARG A 73 2.42 4.39 -8.29
N GLN A 74 1.72 4.96 -9.26
CA GLN A 74 2.32 5.81 -10.25
C GLN A 74 2.92 6.90 -9.40
N VAL A 75 4.22 6.85 -9.19
CA VAL A 75 4.98 8.00 -8.72
C VAL A 75 4.81 9.00 -9.83
N ARG A 76 3.78 9.84 -9.71
CA ARG A 76 3.54 10.93 -10.63
C ARG A 76 4.53 11.99 -10.17
N ALA A 77 5.59 12.19 -10.93
CA ALA A 77 6.39 13.40 -10.80
C ALA A 77 5.45 14.55 -11.20
N HIS A 78 4.90 15.23 -10.19
CA HIS A 78 4.03 16.37 -10.40
C HIS A 78 4.90 17.56 -10.82
N LEU A 79 4.47 18.28 -11.86
CA LEU A 79 5.09 19.54 -12.25
C LEU A 79 5.01 20.51 -11.05
N ILE A 80 6.00 21.39 -10.91
CA ILE A 80 6.02 22.37 -9.82
C ILE A 80 4.77 23.26 -9.95
N GLY A 81 4.01 23.38 -8.87
CA GLY A 81 2.74 24.09 -8.86
C GLY A 81 1.51 23.31 -9.29
N GLN A 82 1.65 22.04 -9.67
CA GLN A 82 0.52 21.17 -9.99
C GLN A 82 -0.20 20.74 -8.70
N SER A 83 -1.49 21.03 -8.61
CA SER A 83 -2.36 20.54 -7.55
C SER A 83 -3.63 19.89 -8.14
N PRO A 84 -4.29 18.97 -7.40
CA PRO A 84 -5.50 18.30 -7.88
C PRO A 84 -6.71 19.24 -8.02
N ASN A 85 -6.71 20.35 -7.28
CA ASN A 85 -7.80 21.33 -7.26
C ASN A 85 -7.64 22.47 -8.28
N LEU A 86 -6.62 22.41 -9.14
CA LEU A 86 -6.45 23.40 -10.21
C LEU A 86 -7.62 23.37 -11.20
N PRO A 87 -8.24 24.53 -11.50
CA PRO A 87 -9.29 24.59 -12.50
C PRO A 87 -8.72 24.28 -13.88
N LYS A 88 -9.54 23.63 -14.72
CA LYS A 88 -9.19 23.44 -16.13
C LYS A 88 -9.11 24.80 -16.82
N PRO A 89 -8.13 25.01 -17.72
CA PRO A 89 -8.04 26.22 -18.52
C PRO A 89 -9.35 26.53 -19.22
N GLN A 90 -9.81 27.78 -19.10
CA GLN A 90 -11.06 28.24 -19.72
C GLN A 90 -10.84 28.68 -21.17
N PHE A 91 -9.62 29.07 -21.50
CA PHE A 91 -9.26 29.57 -22.83
C PHE A 91 -8.51 28.50 -23.63
N PRO A 92 -8.60 28.52 -24.97
CA PRO A 92 -7.78 27.68 -25.82
C PRO A 92 -6.29 27.91 -25.58
N ARG A 93 -5.49 26.88 -25.82
CA ARG A 93 -4.04 26.96 -25.70
C ARG A 93 -3.45 27.99 -26.65
N ASP A 94 -2.74 28.97 -26.09
CA ASP A 94 -2.04 30.01 -26.82
C ASP A 94 -0.53 29.89 -26.61
N ASP A 95 0.14 29.21 -27.55
CA ASP A 95 1.60 29.08 -27.57
C ASP A 95 2.28 30.28 -28.26
N SER A 96 1.52 31.23 -28.83
CA SER A 96 2.07 32.44 -29.47
C SER A 96 2.48 33.48 -28.44
N ASN A 97 1.83 33.48 -27.28
CA ASN A 97 2.21 34.29 -26.13
C ASN A 97 3.38 33.64 -25.38
N VAL A 98 4.54 34.30 -25.35
CA VAL A 98 5.77 33.79 -24.75
C VAL A 98 6.28 34.79 -23.71
N SER A 99 6.53 34.33 -22.49
CA SER A 99 7.12 35.16 -21.43
C SER A 99 8.56 35.52 -21.75
N SER A 100 9.00 36.72 -21.37
CA SER A 100 10.42 37.08 -21.40
C SER A 100 11.16 36.34 -20.28
N GLY A 101 12.09 35.46 -20.63
CA GLY A 101 12.92 34.73 -19.67
C GLY A 101 12.68 33.22 -19.66
N ARG A 102 12.87 32.57 -18.51
CA ARG A 102 12.61 31.13 -18.37
C ARG A 102 11.11 30.90 -18.36
N THR A 103 10.65 29.96 -19.19
CA THR A 103 9.24 29.58 -19.26
C THR A 103 8.92 28.48 -18.24
N PRO A 104 7.64 28.28 -17.88
CA PRO A 104 7.23 27.17 -17.03
C PRO A 104 7.74 25.81 -17.53
N GLU A 105 7.73 25.59 -18.85
CA GLU A 105 8.25 24.39 -19.50
C GLU A 105 9.73 24.13 -19.17
N ALA A 106 10.55 25.18 -19.19
CA ALA A 106 11.99 25.07 -18.94
C ALA A 106 12.31 24.75 -17.47
N LEU A 107 11.43 25.13 -16.55
CA LEU A 107 11.59 24.91 -15.10
C LEU A 107 10.82 23.70 -14.57
N GLY A 108 10.13 22.95 -15.44
CA GLY A 108 9.29 21.83 -15.00
C GLY A 108 8.09 22.27 -14.17
N ALA A 109 7.62 23.51 -14.35
CA ALA A 109 6.43 24.05 -13.71
C ALA A 109 5.17 23.72 -14.51
N ARG A 110 4.02 23.78 -13.85
CA ARG A 110 2.72 23.56 -14.49
C ARG A 110 2.46 24.58 -15.62
N PRO A 111 1.69 24.22 -16.66
CA PRO A 111 1.27 25.18 -17.67
C PRO A 111 0.35 26.26 -17.09
N CYS A 112 0.17 27.33 -17.86
CA CYS A 112 -0.67 28.47 -17.53
C CYS A 112 -2.10 28.02 -17.17
N LYS A 113 -2.64 28.46 -16.03
CA LYS A 113 -3.99 28.08 -15.56
C LYS A 113 -5.13 28.64 -16.42
N TYR A 114 -4.86 29.70 -17.19
CA TYR A 114 -5.87 30.36 -18.01
C TYR A 114 -6.07 29.66 -19.35
N CYS A 115 -4.97 29.36 -20.05
CA CYS A 115 -5.00 28.81 -21.41
C CYS A 115 -4.30 27.45 -21.57
N GLY A 116 -3.52 26.99 -20.59
CA GLY A 116 -2.82 25.71 -20.65
C GLY A 116 -1.52 25.72 -21.47
N SER A 117 -1.01 26.89 -21.87
CA SER A 117 0.29 27.02 -22.52
C SER A 117 1.43 26.90 -21.52
N SER A 118 2.53 26.23 -21.91
CA SER A 118 3.76 26.11 -21.12
C SER A 118 4.80 27.18 -21.48
N LYS A 119 4.48 28.07 -22.44
CA LYS A 119 5.39 29.08 -22.99
C LYS A 119 5.35 30.42 -22.25
N HIS A 120 4.37 30.64 -21.38
CA HIS A 120 4.28 31.84 -20.56
C HIS A 120 3.75 31.54 -19.15
N TRP A 121 4.07 32.43 -18.22
CA TRP A 121 3.57 32.41 -16.84
C TRP A 121 2.13 32.88 -16.74
N ASP A 122 1.42 32.46 -15.69
CA ASP A 122 0.03 32.87 -15.44
C ASP A 122 -0.17 34.40 -15.56
N ASN A 123 0.78 35.19 -15.06
CA ASN A 123 0.71 36.66 -15.06
C ASN A 123 0.95 37.31 -16.43
N ASP A 124 1.69 36.62 -17.30
CA ASP A 124 2.00 37.06 -18.66
C ASP A 124 0.93 36.63 -19.66
N CYS A 125 -0.03 35.80 -19.23
CA CYS A 125 -1.12 35.38 -20.09
C CYS A 125 -1.95 36.58 -20.58
N ARG A 126 -2.29 36.60 -21.86
CA ARG A 126 -3.23 37.59 -22.43
C ARG A 126 -4.57 37.60 -21.70
N HIS A 127 -5.01 36.44 -21.21
CA HIS A 127 -6.25 36.27 -20.47
C HIS A 127 -6.10 36.50 -18.96
N ALA A 128 -4.89 36.81 -18.48
CA ALA A 128 -4.66 37.18 -17.10
C ALA A 128 -5.36 38.51 -16.81
N LYS A 129 -6.07 38.57 -15.69
CA LYS A 129 -6.66 39.81 -15.20
C LYS A 129 -5.57 40.70 -14.59
N LYS A 130 -4.92 41.50 -15.42
CA LYS A 130 -3.87 42.45 -14.99
C LYS A 130 -4.51 43.51 -14.08
N GLY A 131 -4.01 43.65 -12.85
CA GLY A 131 -4.43 44.70 -11.91
C GLY A 131 -5.51 44.31 -10.89
N GLU A 132 -6.01 43.07 -10.86
CA GLU A 132 -6.80 42.60 -9.73
C GLU A 132 -5.90 42.43 -8.49
N LYS A 133 -6.17 43.19 -7.42
CA LYS A 133 -5.52 42.97 -6.12
C LYS A 133 -5.91 41.57 -5.64
N LYS A 134 -4.92 40.72 -5.34
CA LYS A 134 -5.13 39.44 -4.64
C LYS A 134 -5.82 39.73 -3.31
N LEU A 135 -7.15 39.64 -3.27
CA LEU A 135 -7.90 39.70 -2.02
C LEU A 135 -7.63 38.40 -1.26
N ARG A 136 -7.03 38.51 -0.07
CA ARG A 136 -6.94 37.39 0.87
C ARG A 136 -8.35 37.11 1.38
N VAL A 137 -9.06 36.22 0.70
CA VAL A 137 -10.35 35.71 1.17
C VAL A 137 -10.07 34.65 2.21
N ASN A 138 -10.65 34.76 3.41
CA ASN A 138 -10.67 33.67 4.38
C ASN A 138 -11.58 32.56 3.82
N LYS A 139 -11.04 31.73 2.92
CA LYS A 139 -11.70 30.50 2.49
C LYS A 139 -11.77 29.58 3.71
N ALA A 140 -12.97 29.10 4.03
CA ALA A 140 -13.21 28.21 5.17
C ALA A 140 -12.49 26.86 5.07
N SER A 141 -12.08 26.47 3.85
CA SER A 141 -11.20 25.34 3.59
C SER A 141 -10.30 25.65 2.39
N VAL A 142 -9.00 25.70 2.63
CA VAL A 142 -7.97 25.61 1.58
C VAL A 142 -7.08 24.45 1.98
N ASP A 143 -6.81 23.54 1.04
CA ASP A 143 -5.87 22.46 1.28
C ASP A 143 -4.45 23.05 1.36
N GLU A 144 -3.71 22.72 2.42
CA GLU A 144 -2.34 23.22 2.62
C GLU A 144 -1.42 22.85 1.45
N GLU A 145 -1.67 21.72 0.80
CA GLU A 145 -0.97 21.27 -0.40
C GLU A 145 -1.19 22.20 -1.60
N ASP A 146 -2.39 22.78 -1.76
CA ASP A 146 -2.67 23.75 -2.82
C ASP A 146 -1.91 25.07 -2.61
N ILE A 147 -1.79 25.50 -1.34
CA ILE A 147 -1.04 26.70 -0.96
C ILE A 147 0.44 26.48 -1.27
N ALA A 148 1.00 25.38 -0.78
CA ALA A 148 2.41 25.04 -1.01
C ALA A 148 2.72 24.89 -2.50
N ALA A 149 1.82 24.30 -3.29
CA ALA A 149 1.98 24.20 -4.73
C ALA A 149 1.99 25.59 -5.39
N GLN A 150 1.03 26.46 -5.04
CA GLN A 150 0.96 27.79 -5.63
C GLN A 150 2.17 28.66 -5.24
N ASP A 151 2.62 28.60 -4.00
CA ASP A 151 3.80 29.34 -3.53
C ASP A 151 5.06 28.86 -4.27
N ALA A 152 5.28 27.55 -4.38
CA ALA A 152 6.42 27.00 -5.13
C ALA A 152 6.39 27.38 -6.63
N TYR A 153 5.20 27.58 -7.21
CA TYR A 153 5.07 28.08 -8.59
C TYR A 153 5.44 29.56 -8.69
N GLU A 154 5.00 30.38 -7.74
CA GLU A 154 5.28 31.82 -7.71
C GLU A 154 6.76 32.11 -7.44
N ASP A 155 7.42 31.28 -6.64
CA ASP A 155 8.87 31.37 -6.37
C ASP A 155 9.73 31.13 -7.62
N LEU A 156 9.22 30.41 -8.63
CA LEU A 156 9.93 30.21 -9.90
C LEU A 156 9.78 31.38 -10.87
N TYR A 157 8.81 32.26 -10.63
CA TYR A 157 8.53 33.41 -11.49
C TYR A 157 9.37 34.64 -11.15
N TYR A 158 9.76 34.81 -9.88
CA TYR A 158 10.57 35.91 -9.38
C TYR A 158 12.06 35.56 -9.28
#